data_AF-A0A2E6N3K9-F1
#
_entry.id   AF-A0A2E6N3K9-F1
#
_cell.length_a   1.000
_cell.length_b   1.000
_cell.length_c   1.000
_cell.angle_alpha   90.00
_cell.angle_beta   90.00
_cell.angle_gamma   90.00
#
_symmetry.space_group_name_H-M   'P 1'
#
loop_
_entity.id
_entity.type
_entity.pdbx_description
1 polymer ?
#
loop_
_entity_poly.entity_id
_entity_poly.type
_entity_poly.pdbx_seq_one_letter_code
_entity_poly.pdbx_strand_id
1 'polypeptide(L)'
;MMVSSPLHRQNVKPNLRKINSSDSIYSPSQIANKKIGQRTGIKLSSFKPAKIIAFTVVVAFLGFIYLTHVFATQKLLGQVHLLQKEYEQSQQVHDDLKLRYDRLTGPVHIYRKARELGFINAGPSDQILEVH
;
A
#
# COMPACT_ATOMS: atom_id res chain seq x y z
N MET A 1 -23.36 16.81 -5.82
CA MET A 1 -23.19 16.82 -4.35
C MET A 1 -21.97 15.97 -4.01
N MET A 2 -20.91 16.57 -3.46
CA MET A 2 -19.73 15.83 -3.00
C MET A 2 -20.00 15.32 -1.59
N VAL A 3 -20.01 14.00 -1.42
CA VAL A 3 -20.21 13.34 -0.12
C VAL A 3 -18.83 12.99 0.41
N SER A 4 -18.38 13.72 1.44
CA SER A 4 -17.10 13.46 2.11
C SER A 4 -17.31 12.50 3.29
N SER A 5 -16.50 11.44 3.34
CA SER A 5 -16.58 10.38 4.36
C SER A 5 -16.22 10.87 5.78
N PRO A 6 -16.90 10.38 6.83
CA PRO A 6 -16.80 10.89 8.20
C PRO A 6 -15.54 10.47 8.99
N LEU A 7 -14.63 9.67 8.41
CA LEU A 7 -13.47 9.10 9.12
C LEU A 7 -12.11 9.70 8.72
N HIS A 8 -12.07 10.72 7.86
CA HIS A 8 -10.81 11.34 7.45
C HIS A 8 -10.64 12.72 8.10
N ARG A 9 -10.14 12.75 9.34
CA ARG A 9 -9.64 14.00 9.94
C ARG A 9 -8.33 14.39 9.26
N GLN A 10 -8.42 15.24 8.24
CA GLN A 10 -7.24 15.91 7.68
C GLN A 10 -6.62 16.81 8.77
N ASN A 11 -5.42 16.45 9.24
CA ASN A 11 -4.62 17.30 10.11
C ASN A 11 -4.02 18.44 9.27
N VAL A 12 -4.82 19.48 9.02
CA VAL A 12 -4.34 20.67 8.31
C VAL A 12 -3.63 21.56 9.32
N LYS A 13 -2.30 21.65 9.23
CA LYS A 13 -1.49 22.58 10.03
C LYS A 13 -1.98 24.03 9.77
N PRO A 14 -2.18 24.86 10.81
CA PRO A 14 -2.55 26.25 10.60
C PRO A 14 -1.42 26.98 9.88
N ASN A 15 -1.77 27.80 8.89
CA ASN A 15 -0.83 28.61 8.14
C ASN A 15 -0.35 29.77 9.05
N LEU A 16 0.80 29.61 9.70
CA LEU A 16 1.42 30.63 10.57
C LEU A 16 2.12 31.76 9.77
N ARG A 17 1.54 32.20 8.65
CA ARG A 17 2.08 33.36 7.92
C ARG A 17 1.80 34.62 8.73
N LYS A 18 2.82 35.04 9.49
CA LYS A 18 2.86 36.33 10.18
C LYS A 18 2.91 37.44 9.13
N ILE A 19 1.77 38.05 8.86
CA ILE A 19 1.70 39.31 8.11
C ILE A 19 2.20 40.43 9.03
N ASN A 20 3.36 40.99 8.70
CA ASN A 20 3.86 42.18 9.35
C ASN A 20 3.13 43.36 8.72
N SER A 21 2.19 43.96 9.45
CA SER A 21 1.72 45.31 9.12
C SER A 21 2.90 46.26 9.31
N SER A 22 3.43 46.72 8.18
CA SER A 22 4.37 47.84 8.12
C SER A 22 3.68 49.09 8.65
N ASP A 23 4.33 49.81 9.56
CA ASP A 23 4.46 51.28 9.46
C ASP A 23 5.36 51.81 10.58
N SER A 24 6.58 52.20 10.21
CA SER A 24 7.14 53.53 10.45
C SER A 24 8.65 53.53 10.20
N ILE A 25 9.06 54.58 9.52
CA ILE A 25 10.33 54.79 8.87
C ILE A 25 11.27 55.58 9.81
N TYR A 26 12.52 55.12 9.85
CA TYR A 26 13.78 55.83 10.17
C TYR A 26 14.18 56.09 11.63
N SER A 27 15.28 55.43 12.04
CA SER A 27 16.25 55.95 13.01
C SER A 27 17.63 55.36 12.68
N PRO A 28 18.67 56.15 12.37
CA PRO A 28 19.98 55.62 12.00
C PRO A 28 20.90 55.65 13.24
N SER A 29 21.28 54.49 13.76
CA SER A 29 22.43 54.44 14.66
C SER A 29 23.13 53.09 14.67
N GLN A 30 24.38 53.15 14.22
CA GLN A 30 25.54 52.46 14.79
C GLN A 30 25.73 50.97 14.46
N ILE A 31 26.57 50.77 13.44
CA ILE A 31 27.77 49.92 13.42
C ILE A 31 27.75 48.74 14.40
N ALA A 32 27.60 47.54 13.85
CA ALA A 32 28.21 46.34 14.41
C ALA A 32 28.67 45.43 13.26
N ASN A 33 29.95 45.59 12.89
CA ASN A 33 30.66 44.61 12.07
C ASN A 33 30.75 43.29 12.84
N LYS A 34 29.74 42.43 12.71
CA LYS A 34 29.77 41.09 13.27
C LYS A 34 30.63 40.23 12.33
N LYS A 35 31.94 40.17 12.62
CA LYS A 35 32.81 39.15 12.04
C LYS A 35 32.20 37.79 12.37
N ILE A 36 31.75 37.08 11.33
CA ILE A 36 31.39 35.66 11.41
C ILE A 36 32.66 34.95 11.93
N GLY A 37 32.63 34.58 13.20
CA GLY A 37 33.63 33.72 13.79
C GLY A 37 33.50 32.34 13.17
N GLN A 38 34.26 32.08 12.11
CA GLN A 38 34.49 30.73 11.60
C GLN A 38 35.27 29.92 12.64
N ARG A 39 34.66 29.37 13.70
CA ARG A 39 35.36 28.39 14.56
C ARG A 39 34.42 27.36 15.19
N THR A 40 33.88 26.47 14.37
CA THR A 40 33.64 25.08 14.77
C THR A 40 34.05 24.15 13.61
N GLY A 41 35.27 24.35 13.11
CA GLY A 41 35.91 23.37 12.24
C GLY A 41 36.40 22.22 13.10
N ILE A 42 35.80 21.03 12.91
CA ILE A 42 36.34 19.77 13.41
C ILE A 42 37.82 19.75 12.99
N LYS A 43 38.75 19.66 13.95
CA LYS A 43 40.20 19.68 13.67
C LYS A 43 40.58 18.36 12.98
N LEU A 44 40.31 18.25 11.68
CA LEU A 44 40.64 17.11 10.82
C LEU A 44 42.16 17.00 10.56
N SER A 45 42.95 17.99 10.99
CA SER A 45 44.42 18.03 10.86
C SER A 45 45.16 16.91 11.60
N SER A 46 44.53 16.24 12.57
CA SER A 46 45.15 15.10 13.27
C SER A 46 44.97 13.77 12.52
N PHE A 47 44.02 13.70 11.59
CA PHE A 47 43.74 12.48 10.84
C PHE A 47 44.45 12.53 9.49
N LYS A 48 45.36 11.59 9.26
CA LYS A 48 45.95 11.37 7.94
C LYS A 48 44.82 11.17 6.92
N PRO A 49 44.75 11.94 5.82
CA PRO A 49 43.66 11.86 4.85
C PRO A 49 43.48 10.45 4.26
N ALA A 50 44.57 9.69 4.14
CA ALA A 50 44.55 8.28 3.75
C ALA A 50 43.66 7.40 4.65
N LYS A 51 43.62 7.64 5.97
CA LYS A 51 42.76 6.89 6.90
C LYS A 51 41.28 7.22 6.69
N ILE A 52 40.97 8.47 6.35
CA ILE A 52 39.60 8.91 6.08
C ILE A 52 39.09 8.26 4.79
N ILE A 53 39.91 8.27 3.74
CA ILE A 53 39.59 7.62 2.46
C ILE A 53 39.37 6.12 2.68
N ALA A 54 40.27 5.44 3.40
CA ALA A 54 40.12 4.02 3.73
C ALA A 54 38.82 3.74 4.50
N PHE A 55 38.48 4.57 5.49
CA PHE A 55 37.24 4.42 6.25
C PHE A 55 36.00 4.59 5.36
N THR A 56 35.98 5.59 4.47
CA THR A 56 34.87 5.78 3.53
C THR A 56 34.70 4.61 2.57
N VAL A 57 35.78 3.98 2.13
CA VAL A 57 35.74 2.77 1.29
C VAL A 57 35.12 1.59 2.04
N VAL A 58 35.50 1.39 3.30
CA VAL A 58 34.92 0.33 4.15
C VAL A 58 33.43 0.57 4.38
N VAL A 59 33.03 1.81 4.70
CA VAL A 59 31.62 2.17 4.89
C VAL A 59 30.82 2.01 3.60
N ALA A 60 31.38 2.39 2.45
CA ALA A 60 30.74 2.21 1.15
C ALA A 60 30.56 0.72 0.81
N PHE A 61 31.56 -0.11 1.10
CA PHE A 61 31.50 -1.55 0.87
C PHE A 61 30.45 -2.23 1.75
N LEU A 62 30.40 -1.89 3.05
CA LEU A 62 29.34 -2.35 3.95
C LEU A 62 27.96 -1.88 3.51
N GLY A 63 27.84 -0.63 3.09
CA GLY A 63 26.60 -0.08 2.53
C GLY A 63 26.15 -0.86 1.29
N PHE A 64 27.07 -1.18 0.39
CA PHE A 64 26.77 -1.96 -0.81
C PHE A 64 26.25 -3.37 -0.46
N ILE A 65 26.89 -4.07 0.48
CA ILE A 65 26.43 -5.38 0.96
C ILE A 65 25.03 -5.28 1.60
N TYR A 66 24.79 -4.24 2.38
CA TYR A 66 23.48 -4.02 3.01
C TYR A 66 22.38 -3.79 1.97
N LEU A 67 22.62 -2.93 0.97
CA LEU A 67 21.66 -2.68 -0.10
C LEU A 67 21.36 -3.96 -0.88
N THR A 68 22.38 -4.74 -1.25
CA THR A 68 22.17 -6.00 -2.00
C THR A 68 21.37 -7.00 -1.19
N HIS A 69 21.61 -7.11 0.11
CA HIS A 69 20.81 -7.96 1.00
C HIS A 69 19.33 -7.52 1.04
N VAL A 70 19.07 -6.22 1.22
CA VAL A 70 17.70 -5.67 1.23
C VAL A 70 17.00 -5.91 -0.12
N PHE A 71 17.71 -5.75 -1.25
CA PHE A 71 17.16 -6.06 -2.57
C PHE A 71 16.87 -7.55 -2.76
N ALA A 72 17.69 -8.45 -2.21
CA ALA A 72 17.41 -9.88 -2.22
C ALA A 72 16.10 -10.19 -1.49
N THR A 73 15.86 -9.54 -0.34
CA THR A 73 14.62 -9.67 0.41
C THR A 73 13.41 -9.15 -0.37
N GLN A 74 13.53 -7.99 -1.04
CA GLN A 74 12.44 -7.44 -1.85
C GLN A 74 12.07 -8.34 -3.04
N LYS A 75 13.06 -8.99 -3.67
CA LYS A 75 12.82 -9.95 -4.76
C LYS A 75 12.05 -11.18 -4.28
N LEU A 76 12.37 -11.69 -3.10
CA LEU A 76 11.68 -12.85 -2.52
C LEU A 76 10.20 -12.53 -2.24
N LEU A 77 9.91 -11.37 -1.64
CA LEU A 77 8.52 -10.94 -1.42
C LEU A 77 7.75 -10.76 -2.73
N GLY A 78 8.41 -10.22 -3.77
CA GLY A 78 7.82 -10.10 -5.10
C GLY A 78 7.42 -11.45 -5.71
N GLN A 79 8.25 -12.48 -5.55
CA GLN A 79 7.97 -13.82 -6.07
C GLN A 79 6.78 -14.48 -5.37
N VAL A 80 6.72 -14.38 -4.03
CA VAL A 80 5.57 -14.91 -3.28
C VAL A 80 4.28 -14.19 -3.66
N HIS A 81 4.33 -12.88 -3.85
CA HIS A 81 3.15 -12.11 -4.26
C HIS A 81 2.66 -12.49 -5.66
N LEU A 82 3.57 -12.71 -6.61
CA LEU A 82 3.22 -13.20 -7.94
C LEU A 82 2.58 -14.60 -7.88
N LEU A 83 3.16 -15.51 -7.09
CA LEU A 83 2.64 -16.85 -6.91
C LEU A 83 1.26 -16.85 -6.23
N GLN A 84 1.06 -16.00 -5.24
CA GLN A 84 -0.23 -15.82 -4.58
C GLN A 84 -1.28 -15.30 -5.58
N LYS A 85 -0.91 -14.33 -6.42
CA LYS A 85 -1.81 -13.79 -7.45
C LYS A 85 -2.22 -14.87 -8.46
N GLU A 86 -1.28 -15.71 -8.90
CA GLU A 86 -1.58 -16.83 -9.80
C GLU A 86 -2.51 -17.87 -9.14
N TYR A 87 -2.29 -18.17 -7.86
CA TYR A 87 -3.15 -19.06 -7.09
C TYR A 87 -4.57 -18.52 -6.97
N GLU A 88 -4.72 -17.26 -6.57
CA GLU A 88 -6.02 -16.59 -6.46
C GLU A 88 -6.77 -16.57 -7.79
N GLN A 89 -6.05 -16.32 -8.90
CA GLN A 89 -6.65 -16.33 -10.24
C GLN A 89 -7.15 -17.73 -10.64
N SER A 90 -6.37 -18.77 -10.37
CA SER A 90 -6.78 -20.17 -10.63
C SER A 90 -8.01 -20.56 -9.80
N GLN A 91 -8.03 -20.15 -8.53
CA GLN A 91 -9.15 -20.41 -7.63
C GLN A 91 -10.44 -19.72 -8.11
N GLN A 92 -10.36 -18.46 -8.55
CA GLN A 92 -11.50 -17.74 -9.12
C GLN A 92 -12.07 -18.45 -10.36
N VAL A 93 -11.20 -18.94 -11.24
CA VAL A 93 -11.64 -19.68 -12.44
C VAL A 93 -12.34 -20.98 -12.06
N HIS A 94 -11.78 -21.73 -11.10
CA HIS A 94 -12.40 -22.94 -10.60
C HIS A 94 -13.78 -22.68 -9.97
N ASP A 95 -13.91 -21.62 -9.19
CA ASP A 95 -15.17 -21.25 -8.55
C ASP A 95 -16.23 -20.81 -9.57
N ASP A 96 -15.86 -20.05 -10.60
CA ASP A 96 -16.79 -19.71 -11.71
C ASP A 96 -17.24 -20.96 -12.47
N LEU A 97 -16.31 -21.89 -12.78
CA LEU A 97 -16.64 -23.16 -13.42
C LEU A 97 -17.60 -23.98 -12.57
N LYS A 98 -17.36 -24.07 -11.27
CA LYS A 98 -18.23 -24.79 -10.33
C LYS A 98 -19.61 -24.14 -10.25
N LEU A 99 -19.70 -22.81 -10.14
CA LEU A 99 -20.98 -22.11 -10.14
C LEU A 99 -21.74 -22.30 -11.44
N ARG A 100 -21.07 -22.30 -12.59
CA ARG A 100 -21.69 -22.61 -13.89
C ARG A 100 -22.19 -24.04 -13.94
N TYR A 101 -21.39 -25.00 -13.47
CA TYR A 101 -21.78 -26.40 -13.38
C TYR A 101 -23.02 -26.57 -12.51
N ASP A 102 -23.03 -25.96 -11.32
CA ASP A 102 -24.16 -25.99 -10.38
C ASP A 102 -25.41 -25.33 -10.97
N ARG A 103 -25.28 -24.27 -11.78
CA ARG A 103 -26.42 -23.68 -12.51
C ARG A 103 -26.97 -24.59 -13.60
N LEU A 104 -26.09 -25.27 -14.34
CA LEU A 104 -26.48 -26.19 -15.41
C LEU A 104 -27.10 -27.48 -14.86
N THR A 105 -26.60 -27.98 -13.73
CA THR A 105 -27.03 -29.26 -13.14
C THR A 105 -28.01 -29.08 -11.99
N GLY A 106 -28.17 -27.86 -11.46
CA GLY A 106 -29.01 -27.54 -10.31
C GLY A 106 -30.44 -28.07 -10.43
N PRO A 107 -31.15 -27.81 -11.54
CA PRO A 107 -32.49 -28.37 -11.73
C PRO A 107 -32.48 -29.90 -11.79
N VAL A 108 -31.49 -30.50 -12.47
CA VAL A 108 -31.38 -31.97 -12.64
C VAL A 108 -31.19 -32.67 -11.30
N HIS A 109 -30.42 -32.10 -10.38
CA HIS A 109 -30.26 -32.65 -9.03
C HIS A 109 -31.56 -32.59 -8.22
N ILE A 110 -32.35 -31.53 -8.38
CA ILE A 110 -33.66 -31.40 -7.73
C ILE A 110 -34.63 -32.46 -8.27
N TYR A 111 -34.72 -32.61 -9.60
CA TYR A 111 -35.60 -33.63 -10.20
C TYR A 111 -35.15 -35.06 -9.90
N ARG A 112 -33.83 -35.31 -9.82
CA ARG A 112 -33.29 -36.63 -9.46
C ARG A 112 -33.64 -36.99 -8.02
N LYS A 113 -33.43 -36.08 -7.06
CA LYS A 113 -33.84 -36.27 -5.66
C LYS A 113 -35.35 -36.42 -5.53
N ALA A 114 -36.13 -35.63 -6.27
CA ALA A 114 -37.58 -35.76 -6.28
C ALA A 114 -38.01 -37.16 -6.77
N ARG A 115 -37.39 -37.67 -7.82
CA ARG A 115 -37.64 -39.03 -8.32
C ARG A 115 -37.22 -40.12 -7.33
N GLU A 116 -36.09 -39.96 -6.64
CA GLU A 116 -35.65 -40.87 -5.57
C GLU A 116 -36.62 -40.90 -4.38
N LEU A 117 -37.25 -39.75 -4.07
CA LEU A 117 -38.30 -39.63 -3.06
C LEU A 117 -39.68 -40.11 -3.55
N GLY A 118 -39.77 -40.64 -4.77
CA GLY A 118 -41.01 -41.18 -5.36
C GLY A 118 -41.92 -40.13 -6.00
N PHE A 119 -41.49 -38.87 -6.13
CA PHE A 119 -42.26 -37.86 -6.85
C PHE A 119 -42.23 -38.13 -8.37
N ILE A 120 -43.40 -38.01 -8.98
CA ILE A 120 -43.64 -38.24 -10.41
C ILE A 120 -43.75 -36.86 -11.09
N ASN A 121 -43.18 -36.71 -12.29
CA ASN A 121 -43.34 -35.47 -13.05
C ASN A 121 -44.81 -35.30 -13.46
N ALA A 122 -45.42 -34.19 -13.06
CA ALA A 122 -46.76 -33.81 -13.49
C ALA A 122 -46.77 -33.57 -15.02
N GLY A 123 -47.71 -34.20 -15.71
CA GLY A 123 -47.94 -33.95 -17.13
C GLY A 123 -48.66 -32.60 -17.36
N PRO A 124 -48.75 -32.10 -18.61
CA PRO A 124 -49.45 -30.86 -18.93
C PRO A 124 -50.97 -30.88 -18.60
N SER A 125 -51.50 -32.03 -18.16
CA SER A 125 -52.90 -32.23 -17.78
C SER A 125 -53.09 -32.49 -16.29
N ASP A 126 -52.03 -32.49 -15.48
CA ASP A 126 -52.13 -32.72 -14.03
C ASP A 126 -52.35 -31.41 -13.26
N GLN A 127 -53.26 -31.45 -12.28
CA GLN A 127 -53.59 -30.29 -11.43
C GLN A 127 -52.43 -29.95 -10.49
N ILE A 128 -52.01 -28.69 -10.51
CA ILE A 128 -51.00 -28.13 -9.61
C ILE A 128 -51.72 -27.66 -8.34
N LEU A 129 -51.20 -28.03 -7.17
CA LEU A 129 -51.67 -27.51 -5.88
C LEU A 129 -51.21 -26.05 -5.73
N GLU A 130 -52.11 -25.08 -5.88
CA GLU A 130 -51.89 -23.71 -5.43
C GLU A 130 -52.07 -23.64 -3.92
N VAL A 131 -51.01 -23.29 -3.20
CA VAL A 131 -51.08 -22.98 -1.78
C VAL A 131 -51.17 -21.46 -1.65
N HIS A 132 -52.34 -20.98 -1.25
CA HIS A 132 -52.62 -19.59 -0.92
C HIS A 132 -51.98 -19.17 0.41
#